data_AF-G9QK48-F1
#
_entry.id   AF-G9QK48-F1
#
_cell.length_a   1.000
_cell.length_b   1.000
_cell.length_c   1.000
_cell.angle_alpha   90.00
_cell.angle_beta   90.00
_cell.angle_gamma   90.00
#
_symmetry.space_group_name_H-M   'P 1'
#
loop_
_entity.id
_entity.type
_entity.pdbx_description
1 polymer ?
#
loop_
_entity_poly.entity_id
_entity_poly.type
_entity_poly.pdbx_seq_one_letter_code
_entity_poly.pdbx_strand_id
1 'polypeptide(L)'
;MKTVFILFFVNILISALYSLIDPQSFFTSFVNATFLIGLFFLTIGLFLFVYGGGFFDGIMNSFKQIRKMSKEGQYVSQFDPVDQTVVSRLDAGKRKIRFTNPLIITGSFFVVLDLMIAFLFSP
;
A
#
# COMPACT_ATOMS: atom_id res chain seq x y z
N MET A 1 5.46 -3.65 15.60
CA MET A 1 4.32 -3.12 16.37
C MET A 1 4.60 -1.76 16.99
N LYS A 2 5.74 -1.52 17.66
CA LYS A 2 6.09 -0.19 18.24
C LYS A 2 5.97 0.97 17.23
N THR A 3 6.46 0.80 16.01
CA THR A 3 6.37 1.81 14.93
C THR A 3 4.94 2.12 14.49
N VAL A 4 4.07 1.11 14.47
CA VAL A 4 2.65 1.25 14.12
C VAL A 4 1.96 2.14 15.16
N PHE A 5 2.19 1.86 16.45
CA PHE A 5 1.66 2.68 17.54
C PHE A 5 2.16 4.12 17.51
N ILE A 6 3.43 4.35 17.18
CA ILE A 6 4.00 5.70 17.05
C ILE A 6 3.31 6.46 15.91
N LEU A 7 3.11 5.82 14.75
CA LEU A 7 2.43 6.44 13.61
C LEU A 7 0.96 6.77 13.93
N PHE A 8 0.26 5.89 14.64
CA PHE A 8 -1.10 6.16 15.14
C PHE A 8 -1.12 7.37 16.06
N PHE A 9 -0.23 7.41 17.05
CA PHE A 9 -0.19 8.50 18.02
C PHE A 9 0.14 9.84 17.38
N VAL A 10 1.11 9.86 16.46
CA VAL A 10 1.49 11.07 15.70
C VAL A 10 0.34 11.54 14.81
N ASN A 11 -0.37 10.63 14.14
CA ASN A 11 -1.53 10.97 13.32
C ASN A 11 -2.62 11.66 14.17
N ILE A 12 -3.02 11.06 15.29
CA ILE A 12 -4.02 11.62 16.20
C ILE A 12 -3.58 12.99 16.72
N LEU A 13 -2.31 13.14 17.09
CA LEU A 13 -1.77 14.39 17.61
C LEU A 13 -1.83 15.52 16.56
N ILE A 14 -1.42 15.23 15.32
CA ILE A 14 -1.44 16.20 14.22
C ILE A 14 -2.88 16.59 13.86
N SER A 15 -3.78 15.61 13.75
CA SER A 15 -5.19 15.86 13.46
C SER A 15 -5.86 16.69 14.56
N ALA A 16 -5.56 16.43 15.83
CA ALA A 16 -6.08 17.20 16.96
C ALA A 16 -5.58 18.66 16.94
N LEU A 17 -4.29 18.87 16.64
CA LEU A 17 -3.73 20.22 16.52
C LEU A 17 -4.33 20.98 15.33
N TYR A 18 -4.53 20.32 14.19
CA TYR A 18 -5.16 20.92 13.02
C TYR A 18 -6.60 21.35 13.31
N SER A 19 -7.35 20.49 14.00
CA SER A 19 -8.74 20.75 14.38
C SER A 19 -8.93 21.91 15.35
N LEU A 20 -7.88 22.35 16.07
CA LEU A 20 -7.95 23.51 16.97
C LEU A 20 -7.83 24.86 16.24
N ILE A 21 -7.31 24.84 15.02
CA ILE A 21 -7.02 26.05 14.23
C ILE A 21 -8.14 26.32 13.20
N ASP A 22 -8.83 25.27 12.77
CA ASP A 22 -9.85 25.35 11.73
C ASP A 22 -11.17 25.96 12.26
N PRO A 23 -11.71 27.03 11.63
CA PRO A 23 -12.97 27.67 12.05
C PRO A 23 -14.24 26.85 11.78
N GLN A 24 -14.13 25.69 11.11
CA GLN A 24 -15.21 24.72 10.91
C GLN A 24 -15.59 23.97 12.21
N SER A 25 -16.62 23.12 12.14
CA SER A 25 -16.95 22.21 13.25
C SER A 25 -15.75 21.32 13.58
N PHE A 26 -15.29 21.38 14.84
CA PHE A 26 -14.15 20.62 15.35
C PHE A 26 -14.20 19.14 14.96
N PHE A 27 -15.38 18.52 15.06
CA PHE A 27 -15.53 17.11 14.72
C PHE A 27 -15.27 16.82 13.23
N THR A 28 -15.79 17.67 12.34
CA THR A 28 -15.66 17.49 10.89
C THR A 28 -14.21 17.71 10.44
N SER A 29 -13.56 18.75 10.95
CA SER A 29 -12.15 19.05 10.62
C SER A 29 -11.20 17.97 11.14
N PHE A 30 -11.47 17.42 12.32
CA PHE A 30 -10.69 16.31 12.88
C PHE A 30 -10.78 15.03 12.02
N VAL A 31 -11.98 14.64 11.60
CA VAL A 31 -12.20 13.45 10.75
C VAL A 31 -11.53 13.65 9.39
N ASN A 32 -11.71 14.82 8.76
CA ASN A 32 -11.09 15.11 7.47
C ASN A 32 -9.56 15.11 7.53
N ALA A 33 -8.96 15.69 8.57
CA ALA A 33 -7.51 15.69 8.74
C ALA A 33 -6.96 14.27 8.96
N THR A 34 -7.64 13.48 9.79
CA THR A 34 -7.27 12.08 10.07
C THR A 34 -7.33 11.24 8.80
N PHE A 35 -8.38 11.41 8.00
CA PHE A 35 -8.55 10.73 6.72
C PHE A 35 -7.45 11.09 5.74
N LEU A 36 -7.14 12.38 5.58
CA LEU A 36 -6.14 12.84 4.62
C LEU A 36 -4.74 12.33 4.98
N ILE A 37 -4.38 12.37 6.27
CA ILE A 37 -3.08 11.88 6.74
C ILE A 37 -3.02 10.34 6.65
N GLY A 38 -4.12 9.66 6.96
CA GLY A 38 -4.25 8.21 6.79
C GLY A 38 -4.08 7.79 5.33
N LEU A 39 -4.72 8.50 4.40
CA LEU A 39 -4.61 8.30 2.96
C LEU A 39 -3.19 8.56 2.45
N PHE A 40 -2.52 9.59 2.97
CA PHE A 40 -1.13 9.88 2.65
C PHE A 40 -0.20 8.74 3.06
N PHE A 41 -0.33 8.23 4.29
CA PHE A 41 0.40 7.06 4.74
C PHE A 41 0.09 5.81 3.91
N LEU A 42 -1.17 5.57 3.58
CA LEU A 42 -1.57 4.44 2.72
C LEU A 42 -0.87 4.55 1.36
N THR A 43 -0.88 5.72 0.75
CA THR A 43 -0.31 5.97 -0.58
C THR A 43 1.20 5.74 -0.59
N ILE A 44 1.92 6.29 0.40
CA ILE A 44 3.37 6.09 0.53
C ILE A 44 3.69 4.62 0.83
N GLY A 45 2.91 3.98 1.70
CA GLY A 45 3.07 2.57 2.04
C GLY A 45 2.89 1.67 0.81
N LEU A 46 1.86 1.94 0.02
CA LEU A 46 1.58 1.25 -1.23
C LEU A 46 2.67 1.50 -2.26
N PHE A 47 3.17 2.73 -2.37
CA PHE A 47 4.29 3.05 -3.25
C PHE A 47 5.57 2.29 -2.84
N LEU A 48 5.89 2.24 -1.55
CA LEU A 48 6.99 1.43 -1.03
C LEU A 48 6.79 -0.08 -1.26
N PHE A 49 5.54 -0.56 -1.25
CA PHE A 49 5.22 -1.95 -1.57
C PHE A 49 5.43 -2.26 -3.03
N VAL A 50 4.98 -1.37 -3.90
CA VAL A 50 5.15 -1.52 -5.34
C VAL A 50 6.63 -1.45 -5.72
N TYR A 51 7.37 -0.50 -5.13
CA TYR A 51 8.80 -0.30 -5.42
C TYR A 51 9.70 -1.37 -4.80
N GLY A 52 9.43 -1.77 -3.56
CA GLY A 52 10.29 -2.67 -2.79
C GLY A 52 9.86 -4.13 -2.72
N GLY A 53 8.58 -4.41 -2.99
CA GLY A 53 7.98 -5.73 -2.79
C GLY A 53 7.93 -6.61 -4.03
N GLY A 54 8.44 -6.16 -5.17
CA GLY A 54 8.36 -6.92 -6.42
C GLY A 54 6.93 -7.07 -6.94
N PHE A 55 6.03 -6.11 -6.66
CA PHE A 55 4.65 -6.11 -7.18
C PHE A 55 4.63 -6.22 -8.71
N PHE A 56 5.48 -5.43 -9.38
CA PHE A 56 5.65 -5.50 -10.83
C PHE A 56 6.28 -6.81 -11.29
N ASP A 57 7.20 -7.40 -10.53
CA ASP A 57 7.78 -8.70 -10.84
C ASP A 57 6.73 -9.82 -10.73
N GLY A 58 5.84 -9.75 -9.74
CA GLY A 58 4.71 -10.67 -9.58
C GLY A 58 3.67 -10.54 -10.69
N ILE A 59 3.38 -9.32 -11.14
CA ILE A 59 2.51 -9.07 -12.31
C ILE A 59 3.17 -9.63 -13.57
N MET A 60 4.44 -9.29 -13.82
CA MET A 60 5.19 -9.76 -14.98
C MET A 60 5.23 -11.28 -15.04
N ASN A 61 5.42 -11.95 -13.90
CA ASN A 61 5.41 -13.41 -13.82
C ASN A 61 4.03 -14.01 -14.11
N SER A 62 2.96 -13.39 -13.61
CA SER A 62 1.59 -13.81 -13.93
C SER A 62 1.32 -13.69 -15.43
N PHE A 63 1.73 -12.59 -16.08
CA PHE A 63 1.63 -12.43 -17.52
C PHE A 63 2.48 -13.44 -18.30
N LYS A 64 3.69 -13.76 -17.84
CA LYS A 64 4.51 -14.83 -18.42
C LYS A 64 3.81 -16.18 -18.31
N GLN A 65 3.21 -16.49 -17.16
CA GLN A 65 2.50 -17.74 -16.93
C GLN A 65 1.26 -17.85 -17.84
N ILE A 66 0.51 -16.76 -18.02
CA ILE A 66 -0.61 -16.69 -18.97
C ILE A 66 -0.11 -16.86 -20.41
N ARG A 67 0.99 -16.21 -20.78
CA ARG A 67 1.58 -16.36 -22.12
C ARG A 67 2.00 -17.80 -22.41
N LYS A 68 2.56 -18.51 -21.42
CA LYS A 68 2.92 -19.94 -21.52
C LYS A 68 1.72 -20.86 -21.69
N MET A 69 0.50 -20.44 -21.37
CA MET A 69 -0.71 -21.27 -21.60
C MET A 69 -1.14 -21.29 -23.08
N SER A 70 -0.68 -20.34 -23.90
CA SER A 70 -0.94 -20.34 -25.35
C SER A 70 0.07 -21.20 -26.11
N LYS A 71 -0.37 -21.89 -27.18
CA LYS A 71 0.50 -22.72 -28.04
C LYS A 71 1.67 -21.94 -28.64
N GLU A 72 1.43 -20.70 -29.06
CA GLU A 72 2.50 -19.82 -29.57
C GLU A 72 3.48 -19.40 -28.48
N GLY A 73 2.97 -19.14 -27.27
CA GLY A 73 3.81 -18.77 -26.13
C GLY A 73 4.66 -19.93 -25.61
N GLN A 74 4.17 -21.17 -25.71
CA GLN A 74 4.96 -22.38 -25.41
C GLN A 74 6.17 -22.51 -26.32
N TYR A 75 6.00 -22.34 -27.64
CA TYR A 75 7.10 -22.37 -28.60
C TYR A 75 8.14 -21.28 -28.34
N VAL A 76 7.69 -20.04 -28.12
CA VAL A 76 8.60 -18.91 -27.85
C VAL A 76 9.33 -19.08 -26.53
N SER A 77 8.68 -19.63 -25.49
CA SER A 77 9.30 -19.85 -24.18
C SER A 77 10.40 -20.94 -24.18
N GLN A 78 10.40 -21.83 -25.17
CA GLN A 78 11.40 -22.89 -25.30
C GLN A 78 12.78 -22.36 -25.74
N PHE A 79 12.81 -21.18 -26.39
CA PHE A 79 14.02 -20.54 -26.89
C PHE A 79 14.48 -19.35 -26.03
N ASP A 80 13.81 -19.08 -24.90
CA ASP A 80 14.11 -17.93 -24.05
C ASP A 80 15.05 -18.32 -22.89
N PRO A 81 16.38 -18.10 -22.99
CA PRO A 81 17.34 -18.43 -21.92
C PRO A 81 17.15 -17.55 -20.67
N VAL A 82 16.32 -16.51 -20.75
CA VAL A 82 16.09 -15.55 -19.65
C VAL A 82 15.30 -16.18 -18.49
N ASP A 83 14.55 -17.25 -18.72
CA ASP A 83 13.64 -17.81 -17.71
C ASP A 83 14.34 -18.39 -16.46
N GLN A 84 15.54 -18.98 -16.59
CA GLN A 84 16.29 -19.50 -15.43
C GLN A 84 16.90 -18.38 -14.56
N THR A 85 17.26 -17.25 -15.18
CA THR A 85 17.85 -16.11 -14.46
C THR A 85 16.82 -15.27 -13.72
N VAL A 86 15.58 -15.20 -14.21
CA VAL A 86 14.49 -14.45 -13.57
C VAL A 86 13.98 -15.17 -12.32
N VAL A 87 13.85 -16.52 -12.35
CA VAL A 87 13.47 -17.31 -11.16
C VAL A 87 14.51 -17.15 -10.03
N SER A 88 15.80 -17.17 -10.37
CA SER A 88 16.87 -16.96 -9.37
C SER A 88 16.91 -15.52 -8.82
N ARG A 89 16.54 -14.51 -9.61
CA ARG A 89 16.42 -13.12 -9.14
C ARG A 89 15.18 -12.88 -8.28
N LEU A 90 14.11 -13.66 -8.45
CA LEU A 90 12.89 -13.57 -7.63
C LEU A 90 13.11 -14.07 -6.20
N ASP A 91 13.92 -15.12 -5.99
CA ASP A 91 14.29 -15.56 -4.64
C ASP A 91 15.35 -14.66 -3.99
N ALA A 92 16.24 -14.03 -4.77
CA ALA A 92 17.17 -13.02 -4.29
C ALA A 92 16.52 -11.63 -4.07
N GLY A 93 15.41 -11.34 -4.77
CA GLY A 93 14.69 -10.07 -4.79
C GLY A 93 13.67 -9.88 -3.68
N LYS A 94 13.45 -10.89 -2.82
CA LYS A 94 12.71 -10.76 -1.55
C LYS A 94 13.48 -9.94 -0.52
N ARG A 95 13.95 -8.74 -0.87
CA ARG A 95 14.31 -7.72 0.13
C ARG A 95 13.01 -7.24 0.74
N LYS A 96 12.52 -7.96 1.75
CA LYS A 96 11.42 -7.51 2.62
C LYS A 96 11.82 -6.16 3.22
N ILE A 97 11.37 -5.08 2.61
CA ILE A 97 11.51 -3.75 3.19
C ILE A 97 10.64 -3.74 4.46
N ARG A 98 11.31 -3.74 5.61
CA ARG A 98 10.71 -3.94 6.95
C ARG A 98 9.60 -2.94 7.28
N PHE A 99 9.57 -1.80 6.59
CA PHE A 99 8.66 -0.68 6.82
C PHE A 99 7.44 -0.63 5.91
N THR A 100 7.37 -1.46 4.86
CA THR A 100 6.25 -1.44 3.90
C THR A 100 4.93 -1.89 4.53
N ASN A 101 4.92 -3.06 5.16
CA ASN A 101 3.72 -3.64 5.77
C ASN A 101 3.10 -2.78 6.88
N PRO A 102 3.87 -2.21 7.84
CA PRO A 102 3.25 -1.41 8.90
C PRO A 102 2.56 -0.14 8.38
N LEU A 103 3.08 0.49 7.33
CA LEU A 103 2.53 1.72 6.74
C LEU A 103 1.18 1.47 6.02
N ILE A 104 1.10 0.35 5.28
CA ILE A 104 -0.14 -0.05 4.60
C ILE A 104 -1.22 -0.41 5.61
N ILE A 105 -0.87 -1.16 6.66
CA ILE A 105 -1.83 -1.58 7.69
C ILE A 105 -2.38 -0.36 8.44
N THR A 106 -1.52 0.60 8.83
CA THR A 106 -1.98 1.83 9.50
C THR A 106 -2.88 2.65 8.59
N GLY A 107 -2.45 2.91 7.34
CA GLY A 107 -3.21 3.76 6.42
C GLY A 107 -4.55 3.15 6.03
N SER A 108 -4.59 1.85 5.74
CA SER A 108 -5.82 1.14 5.40
C SER A 108 -6.82 1.14 6.55
N PHE A 109 -6.35 1.04 7.80
CA PHE A 109 -7.24 1.04 8.95
C PHE A 109 -7.93 2.40 9.13
N PHE A 110 -7.16 3.49 9.08
CA PHE A 110 -7.70 4.86 9.18
C PHE A 110 -8.68 5.17 8.05
N VAL A 111 -8.30 4.88 6.80
CA VAL A 111 -9.15 5.15 5.64
C VAL A 111 -10.47 4.38 5.72
N VAL A 112 -10.45 3.09 6.09
CA VAL A 112 -11.68 2.30 6.21
C VAL A 112 -12.55 2.82 7.36
N LEU A 113 -11.96 3.12 8.51
CA LEU A 113 -12.69 3.62 9.68
C LEU A 113 -13.36 4.97 9.38
N ASP A 114 -12.60 5.91 8.81
CA ASP A 114 -13.11 7.23 8.44
C ASP A 114 -14.18 7.15 7.34
N LEU A 115 -14.04 6.22 6.38
CA LEU A 115 -15.05 6.00 5.34
C LEU A 115 -16.33 5.41 5.93
N MET A 116 -16.24 4.51 6.92
CA MET A 116 -17.41 4.03 7.66
C MET A 116 -18.09 5.15 8.46
N ILE A 117 -17.32 6.02 9.11
CA ILE A 117 -17.87 7.19 9.83
C ILE A 117 -18.53 8.15 8.84
N ALA A 118 -17.88 8.45 7.72
CA ALA A 118 -18.42 9.32 6.68
C ALA A 118 -19.72 8.77 6.10
N PHE A 119 -19.81 7.46 5.88
CA PHE A 119 -21.04 6.82 5.39
C PHE A 119 -22.18 6.86 6.42
N LEU A 120 -21.85 6.81 7.72
CA LEU A 120 -22.84 6.90 8.80
C LEU A 120 -23.31 8.34 9.06
N PHE A 121 -22.45 9.34 8.82
CA PHE A 121 -22.71 10.76 9.03
C PHE A 121 -23.14 11.52 7.77
N SER A 122 -23.06 10.90 6.59
CA SER A 122 -23.63 11.44 5.36
C SER A 122 -25.15 11.22 5.40
N PRO A 123 -25.98 12.28 5.38
CA PRO A 123 -27.44 12.14 5.29
C PRO A 123 -27.91 11.53 3.96
#